data_AF-C0CR38-F1
#
_entry.id   AF-C0CR38-F1
#
_cell.length_a   1.000
_cell.length_b   1.000
_cell.length_c   1.000
_cell.angle_alpha   90.00
_cell.angle_beta   90.00
_cell.angle_gamma   90.00
#
_symmetry.space_group_name_H-M   'P 1'
#
loop_
_entity.id
_entity.type
_entity.pdbx_description
1 polymer ?
#
loop_
_entity_poly.entity_id
_entity_poly.type
_entity_poly.pdbx_seq_one_letter_code
_entity_poly.pdbx_strand_id
1 'polypeptide(L)'
;MEIWKDVIGAEEFYEISSLGRIRNKITKNILKPSKSGKYRHIQLKYGINKNVLIHRLVAEAFIPNPFNFRCVNHIDENKENNSADNLEWCTYQYNCKYGKGALKRNSKIIQYDMCENAIKI
;
A
#
# COMPACT_ATOMS: atom_id res chain seq x y z
N MET A 1 -6.41 -19.99 -2.73
CA MET A 1 -6.68 -20.38 -1.33
C MET A 1 -6.22 -19.25 -0.43
N GLU A 2 -6.97 -18.92 0.63
CA GLU A 2 -6.57 -17.88 1.59
C GLU A 2 -5.54 -18.45 2.57
N ILE A 3 -4.38 -17.80 2.68
CA ILE A 3 -3.29 -18.21 3.57
C ILE A 3 -3.22 -17.22 4.73
N TRP A 4 -3.00 -17.71 5.95
CA TRP A 4 -2.85 -16.88 7.15
C TRP A 4 -1.41 -16.93 7.66
N LYS A 5 -0.88 -15.78 8.07
CA LYS A 5 0.45 -15.63 8.68
C LYS A 5 0.37 -14.71 9.88
N ASP A 6 1.36 -14.81 10.77
CA ASP A 6 1.46 -13.92 11.94
C ASP A 6 1.74 -12.47 11.51
N VAL A 7 1.17 -11.53 12.26
CA VAL A 7 1.46 -10.09 12.09
C VAL A 7 2.78 -9.77 12.78
N ILE A 8 3.77 -9.29 12.03
CA ILE A 8 5.10 -8.97 12.56
C ILE A 8 5.00 -7.89 13.66
N GLY A 9 5.64 -8.13 14.80
CA GLY A 9 5.59 -7.33 16.01
C GLY A 9 4.33 -7.52 16.87
N ALA A 10 3.38 -8.37 16.45
CA ALA A 10 2.18 -8.74 17.19
C ALA A 10 1.82 -10.23 16.99
N GLU A 11 2.85 -11.07 16.85
CA GLU A 11 2.77 -12.47 16.41
C GLU A 11 1.94 -13.35 17.35
N GLU A 12 1.94 -13.02 18.64
CA GLU A 12 1.16 -13.72 19.67
C GLU A 12 -0.34 -13.37 19.62
N PHE A 13 -0.70 -12.25 19.01
CA PHE A 13 -2.05 -11.68 19.13
C PHE A 13 -2.86 -11.74 17.84
N TYR A 14 -2.23 -11.59 16.68
CA TYR A 14 -2.93 -11.39 15.41
C TYR A 14 -2.33 -12.16 14.25
N GLU A 15 -3.22 -12.62 13.37
CA GLU A 15 -2.89 -13.20 12.08
C GLU A 15 -3.45 -12.31 10.96
N ILE A 16 -2.73 -12.22 9.84
CA ILE A 16 -3.16 -11.56 8.61
C ILE A 16 -3.26 -12.57 7.47
N SER A 17 -4.30 -12.43 6.65
CA SER A 17 -4.54 -13.27 5.50
C SER A 17 -3.97 -12.69 4.21
N SER A 18 -3.72 -13.56 3.24
CA SER A 18 -3.31 -13.20 1.88
C SER A 18 -4.35 -12.35 1.14
N LEU A 19 -5.58 -12.23 1.66
CA LEU A 19 -6.66 -11.38 1.13
C LEU A 19 -6.83 -10.07 1.93
N GLY A 20 -5.93 -9.78 2.87
CA GLY A 20 -5.96 -8.56 3.67
C GLY A 20 -6.98 -8.57 4.81
N ARG A 21 -7.41 -9.75 5.27
CA ARG A 21 -8.21 -9.87 6.50
C ARG A 21 -7.29 -10.03 7.70
N ILE A 22 -7.67 -9.47 8.83
CA ILE A 22 -6.90 -9.56 10.07
C ILE A 22 -7.81 -10.15 11.13
N ARG A 23 -7.30 -11.13 11.89
CA ARG A 23 -8.05 -11.77 12.97
C ARG A 23 -7.22 -11.83 14.24
N ASN A 24 -7.91 -11.86 15.38
CA ASN A 24 -7.27 -12.20 16.64
C ASN A 24 -6.93 -13.69 16.65
N LYS A 25 -5.72 -14.05 17.08
CA LYS A 25 -5.20 -15.43 17.03
C LYS A 25 -5.92 -16.35 18.02
N ILE A 26 -6.41 -15.82 19.14
CA ILE A 26 -7.09 -16.57 20.21
C ILE A 26 -8.60 -16.66 19.91
N THR A 27 -9.27 -15.52 19.82
CA THR A 27 -10.74 -15.47 19.65
C THR A 27 -11.19 -15.80 18.23
N LYS A 28 -10.25 -15.81 17.26
CA LYS A 28 -10.50 -15.97 15.82
C LYS A 28 -11.45 -14.95 15.19
N ASN A 29 -11.87 -13.93 15.95
CA ASN A 29 -12.67 -12.83 15.45
C ASN A 29 -11.91 -12.03 14.40
N ILE A 30 -12.54 -11.80 13.25
CA ILE A 30 -12.02 -10.93 12.20
C ILE A 30 -12.25 -9.48 12.63
N LEU A 31 -11.17 -8.70 12.64
CA LEU A 31 -11.22 -7.29 13.01
C LEU A 31 -11.84 -6.48 11.86
N LYS A 32 -12.62 -5.45 12.21
CA LYS A 32 -13.23 -4.54 11.25
C LYS A 32 -12.24 -3.42 10.86
N PRO A 33 -11.85 -3.30 9.59
CA PRO A 33 -11.04 -2.19 9.12
C PRO A 33 -11.75 -0.85 9.24
N SER A 34 -10.97 0.20 9.47
CA SER A 34 -11.41 1.59 9.35
C SER A 34 -10.86 2.18 8.05
N LYS A 35 -11.61 3.09 7.44
CA LYS A 35 -11.14 3.86 6.27
C LYS A 35 -10.75 5.25 6.73
N SER A 36 -9.53 5.66 6.42
CA SER A 36 -9.04 7.03 6.63
C SER A 36 -8.33 7.48 5.36
N GLY A 37 -8.84 8.54 4.74
CA GLY A 37 -8.36 8.98 3.43
C GLY A 37 -8.52 7.88 2.36
N LYS A 38 -7.43 7.58 1.65
CA LYS A 38 -7.43 6.66 0.50
C LYS A 38 -7.21 5.20 0.86
N TYR A 39 -6.77 4.87 2.07
CA TYR A 39 -6.34 3.52 2.43
C TYR A 39 -7.15 2.93 3.59
N ARG A 40 -7.17 1.59 3.66
CA ARG A 40 -7.68 0.87 4.82
C ARG A 40 -6.63 0.75 5.91
N HIS A 41 -7.10 1.00 7.13
CA HIS A 41 -6.31 0.89 8.34
C HIS A 41 -6.96 -0.11 9.30
N ILE A 42 -6.15 -0.64 10.20
CA ILE A 42 -6.63 -1.39 11.35
C ILE A 42 -5.97 -0.85 12.62
N GLN A 43 -6.72 -0.86 13.72
CA GLN A 43 -6.17 -0.65 15.04
C GLN A 43 -5.81 -2.00 15.65
N LEU A 44 -4.53 -2.22 15.93
CA LEU A 44 -4.04 -3.38 16.65
C LEU A 44 -3.79 -3.01 18.11
N LYS A 45 -4.11 -3.93 19.03
CA LYS A 45 -3.95 -3.74 20.48
C LYS A 45 -2.93 -4.75 21.00
N TYR A 46 -1.68 -4.31 21.15
CA TYR A 46 -0.61 -5.12 21.73
C TYR A 46 0.37 -4.20 22.48
N GLY A 47 0.22 -4.11 23.80
CA GLY A 47 0.92 -3.13 24.65
C GLY A 47 0.40 -1.68 24.46
N ILE A 48 0.55 -1.13 23.25
CA ILE A 48 0.00 0.17 22.85
C ILE A 48 -0.95 0.02 21.66
N ASN A 49 -1.96 0.87 21.57
CA ASN A 49 -2.86 0.89 20.42
C ASN A 49 -2.15 1.52 19.22
N LYS A 50 -2.02 0.78 18.11
CA LYS A 50 -1.36 1.26 16.90
C LYS A 50 -2.28 1.17 15.69
N ASN A 51 -2.44 2.28 14.97
CA ASN A 51 -3.10 2.32 13.68
C ASN A 51 -2.10 1.98 12.58
N VAL A 52 -2.36 0.91 11.82
CA VAL A 52 -1.47 0.41 10.77
C VAL A 52 -2.23 0.21 9.46
N LEU A 53 -1.52 0.27 8.35
CA LEU A 53 -2.06 0.11 7.00
C LEU A 53 -2.18 -1.36 6.64
N ILE A 54 -3.34 -1.79 6.13
CA ILE A 54 -3.57 -3.22 5.83
C ILE A 54 -2.67 -3.71 4.71
N HIS A 55 -2.61 -3.00 3.57
CA HIS A 55 -1.73 -3.38 2.46
C HIS A 55 -0.25 -3.51 2.86
N ARG A 56 0.21 -2.73 3.84
CA ARG A 56 1.58 -2.83 4.35
C ARG A 56 1.81 -4.15 5.09
N LEU A 57 0.91 -4.49 6.01
CA LEU A 57 0.99 -5.76 6.73
C LEU A 57 0.93 -6.96 5.78
N VAL A 58 0.08 -6.90 4.74
CA VAL A 58 0.01 -7.96 3.73
C VAL A 58 1.33 -8.08 2.98
N ALA A 59 1.87 -6.96 2.48
CA ALA A 59 3.14 -6.97 1.76
C ALA A 59 4.31 -7.48 2.64
N GLU A 60 4.36 -7.06 3.92
CA GLU A 60 5.37 -7.50 4.88
C GLU A 60 5.28 -9.01 5.17
N ALA A 61 4.07 -9.58 5.21
CA ALA A 61 3.87 -11.00 5.49
C ALA A 61 4.06 -11.92 4.28
N PHE A 62 3.68 -11.46 3.08
CA PHE A 62 3.54 -12.34 1.90
C PHE A 62 4.50 -12.05 0.75
N ILE A 63 5.14 -10.88 0.71
CA ILE A 63 5.93 -10.45 -0.45
C ILE A 63 7.38 -10.21 0.00
N PRO A 64 8.35 -11.02 -0.49
CA PRO A 64 9.75 -10.77 -0.23
C PRO A 64 10.17 -9.35 -0.65
N ASN A 65 10.97 -8.71 0.18
CA ASN A 65 11.49 -7.37 -0.07
C ASN A 65 13.03 -7.35 -0.05
N PRO A 66 13.71 -8.06 -0.97
CA PRO A 66 15.17 -8.20 -0.95
C PRO A 66 15.91 -6.86 -1.12
N PHE A 67 15.25 -5.87 -1.72
CA PHE A 67 15.82 -4.54 -1.97
C PHE A 67 15.43 -3.51 -0.90
N ASN A 68 14.75 -3.93 0.18
CA ASN A 68 14.33 -3.09 1.29
C ASN A 68 13.56 -1.82 0.84
N PHE A 69 12.69 -1.97 -0.15
CA PHE A 69 11.85 -0.89 -0.63
C PHE A 69 10.88 -0.41 0.44
N ARG A 70 10.61 0.90 0.44
CA ARG A 70 9.77 1.54 1.45
C ARG A 70 8.33 1.78 1.01
N CYS A 71 7.99 1.60 -0.27
CA CYS A 71 6.64 1.83 -0.78
C CYS A 71 6.00 0.52 -1.19
N VAL A 72 4.69 0.41 -0.96
CA VAL A 72 3.86 -0.67 -1.48
C VAL A 72 2.88 -0.06 -2.48
N ASN A 73 2.84 -0.63 -3.68
CA ASN A 73 1.93 -0.24 -4.74
C ASN A 73 0.74 -1.21 -4.81
N HIS A 74 -0.40 -0.71 -5.28
CA HIS A 74 -1.56 -1.53 -5.66
C HIS A 74 -1.56 -1.62 -7.19
N ILE A 75 -1.36 -2.83 -7.72
CA ILE A 75 -1.15 -3.07 -9.15
C ILE A 75 -2.39 -2.64 -9.96
N ASP A 76 -3.59 -2.96 -9.47
CA ASP A 76 -4.88 -2.58 -10.08
C ASP A 76 -5.33 -1.13 -9.79
N GLU A 77 -4.52 -0.34 -9.08
CA GLU A 77 -4.83 1.01 -8.60
C GLU A 77 -6.00 1.10 -7.57
N ASN A 78 -6.64 -0.01 -7.21
CA ASN A 78 -7.74 -0.07 -6.25
C ASN A 78 -7.22 -0.25 -4.81
N LYS A 79 -7.29 0.83 -4.02
CA LYS A 79 -6.78 0.87 -2.65
C LYS A 79 -7.57 0.02 -1.65
N GLU A 80 -8.73 -0.50 -2.07
CA GLU A 80 -9.54 -1.43 -1.29
C GLU A 80 -9.12 -2.89 -1.51
N ASN A 81 -8.49 -3.21 -2.65
CA ASN A 81 -8.00 -4.55 -2.97
C ASN A 81 -6.62 -4.80 -2.31
N ASN A 82 -6.63 -5.28 -1.08
CA ASN A 82 -5.42 -5.52 -0.30
C ASN A 82 -4.90 -6.96 -0.43
N SER A 83 -5.27 -7.67 -1.49
CA SER A 83 -4.81 -9.04 -1.73
C SER A 83 -3.32 -9.05 -2.08
N ALA A 84 -2.57 -10.04 -1.59
CA ALA A 84 -1.11 -10.10 -1.73
C ALA A 84 -0.66 -10.15 -3.20
N ASP A 85 -1.45 -10.76 -4.07
CA ASP A 85 -1.24 -10.82 -5.53
C ASP A 85 -1.46 -9.47 -6.23
N ASN A 86 -2.15 -8.53 -5.58
CA ASN A 86 -2.38 -7.18 -6.09
C ASN A 86 -1.38 -6.15 -5.54
N LEU A 87 -0.41 -6.58 -4.72
CA LEU A 87 0.54 -5.68 -4.08
C LEU A 87 1.96 -5.94 -4.56
N GLU A 88 2.77 -4.89 -4.58
CA GLU A 88 4.20 -5.01 -4.88
C GLU A 88 5.02 -3.99 -4.08
N TRP A 89 6.23 -4.38 -3.68
CA TRP A 89 7.22 -3.46 -3.14
C TRP A 89 7.84 -2.64 -4.26
N CYS A 90 7.92 -1.32 -4.11
CA CYS A 90 8.41 -0.44 -5.16
C CYS A 90 9.16 0.79 -4.61
N THR A 91 9.83 1.51 -5.51
CA THR A 91 10.42 2.82 -5.19
C THR A 91 9.36 3.90 -5.14
N TYR A 92 9.65 4.99 -4.40
CA TYR A 92 8.78 6.16 -4.38
C TYR A 92 8.55 6.75 -5.77
N GLN A 93 9.61 6.86 -6.58
CA GLN A 93 9.51 7.39 -7.95
C GLN A 93 8.59 6.56 -8.84
N TYR A 94 8.69 5.23 -8.76
CA TYR A 94 7.81 4.33 -9.48
C TYR A 94 6.36 4.53 -9.04
N ASN A 95 6.07 4.48 -7.73
CA ASN A 95 4.72 4.66 -7.21
C ASN A 95 4.11 6.01 -7.59
N CYS A 96 4.90 7.08 -7.60
CA CYS A 96 4.46 8.41 -8.03
C CYS A 96 4.10 8.48 -9.52
N LYS A 97 4.79 7.72 -10.36
CA LYS A 97 4.56 7.62 -11.81
C LYS A 97 3.57 6.53 -12.19
N TYR A 98 3.16 5.69 -11.23
CA TYR A 98 2.27 4.57 -11.48
C TYR A 98 0.84 5.05 -11.71
N GLY A 99 0.13 4.34 -12.58
CA GLY A 99 -1.28 4.53 -12.83
C GLY A 99 -1.65 5.71 -13.73
N LYS A 100 -2.93 5.76 -14.11
CA LYS A 100 -3.43 6.69 -15.14
C LYS A 100 -3.38 8.16 -14.72
N GLY A 101 -3.45 8.43 -13.41
CA GLY A 101 -3.34 9.79 -12.86
C GLY A 101 -1.94 10.39 -12.92
N ALA A 102 -0.89 9.57 -13.10
CA ALA A 102 0.47 10.07 -13.32
C ALA A 102 0.67 10.64 -14.73
N LEU A 103 0.12 9.98 -15.75
CA LEU A 103 0.20 10.44 -17.14
C LEU A 103 -0.45 11.83 -17.32
N LYS A 104 -1.52 12.12 -16.57
CA LYS A 104 -2.19 13.43 -16.58
C LYS A 104 -1.39 14.56 -15.92
N ARG A 105 -0.39 14.25 -15.09
CA ARG A 105 0.45 15.24 -14.39
C ARG A 105 1.63 15.73 -15.23
N ASN A 106 1.89 15.12 -16.38
CA ASN A 106 2.83 15.65 -17.36
C ASN A 106 2.18 16.81 -18.12
N SER A 107 2.21 18.00 -17.54
CA SER A 107 1.90 19.23 -18.28
C SER A 107 2.90 19.38 -19.44
N LYS A 108 2.44 19.82 -20.61
CA LYS A 108 3.34 20.20 -21.71
C LYS A 108 4.30 21.28 -21.19
N ILE A 109 5.61 21.00 -21.21
CA ILE A 109 6.63 22.03 -21.00
C ILE A 109 6.68 22.83 -22.30
N ILE A 110 6.29 24.11 -22.23
CA ILE A 110 6.42 25.06 -23.34
C ILE A 110 7.67 25.88 -23.04
N GLN A 111 8.64 25.86 -23.94
CA GLN A 111 9.84 26.69 -23.85
C GLN A 111 9.58 28.02 -24.53
N TYR A 112 10.08 29.13 -23.97
CA TYR A 112 9.97 30.47 -24.55
C TYR A 112 11.35 31.02 -24.89
N ASP A 113 11.45 31.85 -25.93
CA ASP A 113 12.66 32.65 -26.19
C ASP A 113 12.73 33.87 -25.24
N MET A 114 13.82 34.67 -25.31
CA MET A 114 13.96 35.88 -24.49
C MET A 114 12.97 37.00 -24.87
N CYS A 115 12.20 36.81 -25.94
CA CYS A 115 11.16 37.71 -26.42
C CYS A 115 9.75 37.14 -26.15
N GLU A 116 9.63 36.12 -25.30
CA GLU A 116 8.37 35.45 -24.92
C GLU A 116 7.63 34.73 -26.06
N ASN A 117 8.32 34.39 -27.15
CA ASN A 117 7.74 33.54 -28.19
C ASN A 117 7.87 32.08 -27.81
N ALA A 118 6.78 31.31 -27.94
CA ALA A 118 6.78 29.88 -27.69
C ALA A 118 7.64 29.15 -28.74
N ILE A 119 8.68 28.45 -28.28
CA ILE A 119 9.55 27.60 -29.09
C ILE A 119 8.86 26.24 -29.25
N LYS A 120 8.55 25.88 -30.49
CA LYS A 120 8.18 24.49 -30.82
C LYS A 120 9.44 23.63 -30.81
N ILE A 121 9.52 22.72 -29.85
CA ILE A 121 10.50 21.63 -29.81
C ILE A 121 10.05 20.51 -30.75
#